data_AF-A0A183KUZ2-F1
#
_entry.id   AF-A0A183KUZ2-F1
#
_cell.length_a   1.000
_cell.length_b   1.000
_cell.length_c   1.000
_cell.angle_alpha   90.00
_cell.angle_beta   90.00
_cell.angle_gamma   90.00
#
_symmetry.space_group_name_H-M   'P 1'
#
loop_
_entity.id
_entity.type
_entity.pdbx_description
1 polymer ?
#
loop_
_entity_poly.entity_id
_entity_poly.type
_entity_poly.pdbx_seq_one_letter_code
_entity_poly.pdbx_strand_id
1 'polypeptide(L)'
;MEDVRSRRGVDIASDHHLVVANLKLKLKRNWTSGQTALQRFNTAFHRDTDRLNEFKIALNNRFQALQDLLKEEETTMEDNWKGIKEALTSTCQEVLGLKNHHHKGCISIETQDKIKERKNKKAAINNSRTRAEKVQAQAEYIEANKQVKRSIRTDKKKYVEELATTAEKPTIEGNIKQLYDTTKKLAGKYNKPERPVKDKEGRRITEIQQQRNTWPEYFEEPLNSPAPMNPQDIEAAHTDLSIDVNPPTKEEIRMAVRQIKNGKAAGPDNILAEALKSDVEVTTSMLYLLFKKIWEEEQVLMDWKEGDLSK
;
A
#
# COMPACT_ATOMS: atom_id res chain seq x y z
N MET A 1 -6.08 -3.68 -31.53
CA MET A 1 -7.55 -3.61 -31.48
C MET A 1 -8.02 -4.06 -32.86
N GLU A 2 -8.56 -5.28 -32.98
CA GLU A 2 -8.92 -5.83 -34.30
C GLU A 2 -10.43 -5.99 -34.51
N ASP A 3 -11.27 -5.72 -33.50
CA ASP A 3 -12.73 -5.88 -33.63
C ASP A 3 -13.44 -4.78 -32.82
N VAL A 4 -13.36 -3.55 -33.34
CA VAL A 4 -14.10 -2.38 -32.86
C VAL A 4 -15.26 -2.14 -33.82
N ARG A 5 -16.49 -2.27 -33.34
CA ARG A 5 -17.71 -2.04 -34.13
C ARG A 5 -18.48 -0.89 -33.52
N SER A 6 -18.64 0.17 -34.30
CA SER A 6 -19.60 1.22 -33.99
C SER A 6 -21.01 0.69 -34.26
N ARG A 7 -21.82 0.58 -33.21
CA ARG A 7 -23.24 0.28 -33.33
C ARG A 7 -24.00 1.59 -33.26
N ARG A 8 -24.93 1.80 -34.20
CA ARG A 8 -25.92 2.88 -34.04
C ARG A 8 -26.66 2.61 -32.73
N GLY A 9 -26.56 3.56 -31.80
CA GLY A 9 -27.30 3.52 -30.55
C GLY A 9 -28.80 3.58 -30.79
N VAL A 10 -29.56 3.25 -29.76
CA VAL A 10 -31.00 3.53 -29.69
C VAL A 10 -31.23 5.02 -29.98
N ASP A 11 -32.34 5.33 -30.65
CA ASP A 11 -32.76 6.66 -31.12
C ASP A 11 -33.05 7.61 -29.95
N ILE A 12 -31.98 7.99 -29.23
CA ILE A 12 -31.93 9.02 -28.21
C ILE A 12 -31.01 10.08 -28.81
N ALA A 13 -31.50 11.32 -28.89
CA ALA A 13 -30.81 12.45 -29.51
C ALA A 13 -29.54 12.87 -28.74
N SER A 14 -28.52 12.02 -28.74
CA SER A 14 -27.14 12.35 -28.42
C SER A 14 -26.29 11.96 -29.61
N ASP A 15 -25.34 12.80 -30.02
CA ASP A 15 -24.41 12.56 -31.14
C ASP A 15 -23.40 11.42 -30.86
N HIS A 16 -23.70 10.53 -29.93
CA HIS A 16 -22.79 9.53 -29.40
C HIS A 16 -23.13 8.14 -29.99
N HIS A 17 -22.22 7.64 -30.83
CA HIS A 17 -22.30 6.29 -31.36
C HIS A 17 -21.76 5.28 -30.34
N LEU A 18 -22.50 4.21 -30.09
CA LEU A 18 -22.05 3.16 -29.16
C LEU A 18 -20.91 2.36 -29.81
N VAL A 19 -19.68 2.61 -29.38
CA VAL A 19 -18.52 1.88 -29.87
C VAL A 19 -18.30 0.65 -28.99
N VAL A 20 -18.54 -0.54 -29.56
CA VAL A 20 -18.29 -1.82 -28.90
C VAL A 20 -16.96 -2.37 -29.40
N ALA A 21 -16.00 -2.56 -28.50
CA ALA A 21 -14.71 -3.13 -28.82
C ALA A 21 -14.51 -4.47 -28.13
N ASN A 22 -14.19 -5.51 -28.90
CA ASN A 22 -13.70 -6.77 -28.37
C ASN A 22 -12.20 -6.64 -28.06
N LEU A 23 -11.88 -6.53 -26.78
CA LEU A 23 -10.50 -6.40 -26.30
C LEU A 23 -9.97 -7.74 -25.79
N LYS A 24 -9.02 -8.32 -26.53
CA LYS A 24 -8.24 -9.48 -26.05
C LYS A 24 -7.05 -8.98 -25.22
N LEU A 25 -7.27 -8.78 -23.93
CA LEU A 25 -6.23 -8.37 -22.99
C LEU A 25 -5.29 -9.55 -22.70
N LYS A 26 -4.06 -9.49 -23.20
CA LYS A 26 -2.98 -10.34 -22.68
C LYS A 26 -2.45 -9.69 -21.40
N LEU A 27 -3.12 -9.96 -20.28
CA LEU A 27 -2.62 -9.55 -18.97
C LEU A 27 -1.34 -10.34 -18.67
N LYS A 28 -0.19 -9.70 -18.87
CA LYS A 28 1.06 -10.23 -18.32
C LYS A 28 0.92 -10.10 -16.80
N ARG A 29 0.92 -11.23 -16.11
CA ARG A 29 1.15 -11.25 -14.68
C ARG A 29 2.55 -10.68 -14.49
N ASN A 30 2.63 -9.40 -14.14
CA ASN A 30 3.84 -8.83 -13.59
C ASN A 30 4.01 -9.55 -12.26
N TRP A 31 4.75 -10.66 -12.28
CA TRP A 31 5.52 -11.02 -11.11
C TRP A 31 6.31 -9.76 -10.82
N THR A 32 5.92 -9.04 -9.77
CA THR A 32 6.81 -8.06 -9.15
C THR A 32 8.06 -8.86 -8.85
N SER A 33 9.05 -8.77 -9.73
CA SER A 33 10.37 -9.33 -9.53
C SER A 33 10.92 -8.60 -8.33
N GLY A 34 10.64 -9.13 -7.13
CA GLY A 34 10.86 -8.48 -5.84
C GLY A 34 10.89 -6.96 -5.95
N GLN A 35 9.77 -6.33 -6.35
CA GLN A 35 9.69 -4.87 -6.24
C GLN A 35 9.93 -4.61 -4.76
N THR A 36 11.10 -4.05 -4.44
CA THR A 36 11.58 -3.88 -3.07
C THR A 36 10.42 -3.29 -2.31
N ALA A 37 9.85 -4.05 -1.37
CA ALA A 37 8.67 -3.59 -0.64
C ALA A 37 9.03 -2.22 -0.09
N LEU A 38 8.42 -1.15 -0.65
CA LEU A 38 8.86 0.21 -0.40
C LEU A 38 8.89 0.38 1.12
N GLN A 39 10.09 0.59 1.66
CA GLN A 39 10.26 0.69 3.10
C GLN A 39 9.55 1.96 3.54
N ARG A 40 8.48 1.78 4.30
CA ARG A 40 7.62 2.89 4.71
C ARG A 40 8.37 3.80 5.66
N PHE A 41 8.30 5.11 5.44
CA PHE A 41 8.82 6.09 6.40
C PHE A 41 8.04 6.08 7.71
N ASN A 42 8.67 6.56 8.78
CA ASN A 42 8.03 6.67 10.08
C ASN A 42 7.01 7.83 10.13
N THR A 43 5.73 7.54 9.90
CA THR A 43 4.63 8.52 9.90
C THR A 43 4.25 9.09 11.29
N ALA A 44 4.91 8.68 12.37
CA ALA A 44 4.57 9.14 13.72
C ALA A 44 5.18 10.51 14.08
N PHE A 45 6.06 11.07 13.24
CA PHE A 45 6.81 12.28 13.55
C PHE A 45 5.97 13.56 13.61
N HIS A 46 4.76 13.60 13.04
CA HIS A 46 3.88 14.77 13.16
C HIS A 46 3.46 15.11 14.59
N ARG A 47 3.68 14.17 15.53
CA ARG A 47 3.42 14.40 16.96
C ARG A 47 4.58 15.09 17.67
N ASP A 48 5.76 15.10 17.04
CA ASP A 48 7.01 15.62 17.58
C ASP A 48 7.33 16.94 16.88
N THR A 49 7.20 18.04 17.62
CA THR A 49 7.35 19.40 17.08
C THR A 49 8.81 19.67 16.68
N ASP A 50 9.78 19.11 17.40
CA ASP A 50 11.21 19.32 17.15
C ASP A 50 11.61 18.62 15.85
N ARG A 51 11.19 17.36 15.68
CA ARG A 51 11.40 16.62 14.42
C ARG A 51 10.72 17.28 13.22
N LEU A 52 9.55 17.88 13.42
CA LEU A 52 8.86 18.59 12.35
C LEU A 52 9.62 19.86 11.93
N ASN A 53 10.21 20.57 12.88
CA ASN A 53 11.07 21.73 12.58
C ASN A 53 12.37 21.32 11.89
N GLU A 54 13.01 20.23 12.33
CA GLU A 54 14.18 19.65 11.66
C GLU A 54 13.85 19.26 10.21
N PHE A 55 12.70 18.62 9.99
CA PHE A 55 12.21 18.29 8.65
C PHE A 55 12.03 19.52 7.77
N LYS A 56 11.39 20.59 8.30
CA LYS A 56 11.21 21.84 7.57
C LYS A 56 12.53 22.46 7.16
N ILE A 57 13.49 22.55 8.07
CA ILE A 57 14.81 23.13 7.80
C ILE A 57 15.54 22.32 6.72
N ALA A 58 15.57 21.00 6.86
CA ALA A 58 16.22 20.12 5.89
C ALA A 58 15.57 20.19 4.49
N LEU A 59 14.23 20.23 4.43
CA LEU A 59 13.50 20.38 3.17
C LEU A 59 13.79 21.73 2.52
N ASN A 60 13.77 22.82 3.29
CA ASN A 60 13.99 24.17 2.79
C ASN A 60 15.42 24.35 2.25
N ASN A 61 16.41 23.80 2.96
CA ASN A 61 17.81 23.81 2.49
C ASN A 61 17.97 23.08 1.15
N ARG A 62 17.34 21.91 1.00
CA ARG A 62 17.37 21.16 -0.26
C ARG A 62 16.63 21.87 -1.39
N PHE A 63 15.46 22.43 -1.10
CA PHE A 63 14.72 23.17 -2.10
C PHE A 63 15.49 24.41 -2.57
N GLN A 64 16.14 25.12 -1.66
CA GLN A 64 16.93 26.30 -2.03
C GLN A 64 18.05 25.93 -3.01
N ALA A 65 18.70 24.77 -2.83
CA ALA A 65 19.70 24.25 -3.76
C ALA A 65 19.11 23.81 -5.11
N LEU A 66 17.85 23.33 -5.12
CA LEU A 66 17.15 22.92 -6.34
C LEU A 66 16.51 24.08 -7.10
N GLN A 67 16.22 25.20 -6.43
CA GLN A 67 15.40 26.27 -7.01
C GLN A 67 16.02 26.89 -8.26
N ASP A 68 17.34 27.01 -8.31
CA ASP A 68 18.04 27.58 -9.46
C ASP A 68 18.03 26.60 -10.64
N LEU A 69 18.26 25.31 -10.38
CA LEU A 69 18.16 24.24 -11.38
C LEU A 69 16.75 24.13 -11.98
N LEU A 70 15.70 24.28 -11.15
CA LEU A 70 14.31 24.22 -11.62
C LEU A 70 13.91 25.40 -12.54
N LYS A 71 14.68 26.49 -12.53
CA LYS A 71 14.47 27.67 -13.39
C LYS A 71 15.30 27.62 -14.67
N GLU A 72 16.26 26.72 -14.78
CA GLU A 72 17.09 26.58 -15.99
C GLU A 72 16.25 26.04 -17.15
N GLU A 73 16.31 26.74 -18.29
CA GLU A 73 15.54 26.42 -19.49
C GLU A 73 16.00 25.10 -20.14
N GLU A 74 17.24 24.67 -19.88
CA GLU A 74 17.83 23.41 -20.40
C GLU A 74 17.37 22.15 -19.65
N THR A 75 16.76 22.27 -18.46
CA THR A 75 16.28 21.10 -17.71
C THR A 75 14.97 20.57 -18.29
N THR A 76 14.76 19.25 -18.31
CA THR A 76 13.46 18.68 -18.72
C THR A 76 12.45 18.70 -17.57
N MET A 77 11.13 18.65 -17.88
CA MET A 77 10.12 18.53 -16.83
C MET A 77 10.30 17.25 -15.99
N GLU A 78 10.80 16.17 -16.59
CA GLU A 78 11.15 14.92 -15.93
C GLU A 78 12.29 15.09 -14.92
N ASP A 79 13.35 15.81 -15.30
CA ASP A 79 14.48 16.10 -14.41
C ASP A 79 14.04 16.97 -13.23
N ASN A 80 13.16 17.94 -13.49
CA ASN A 80 12.56 18.78 -12.46
C ASN A 80 11.71 17.97 -11.47
N TRP A 81 10.86 17.07 -11.98
CA TRP A 81 10.09 16.17 -11.13
C TRP A 81 10.97 15.22 -10.34
N LYS A 82 12.03 14.68 -10.97
CA LYS A 82 13.00 13.82 -10.31
C LYS A 82 13.70 14.54 -9.16
N GLY A 83 14.17 15.77 -9.37
CA GLY A 83 14.79 16.59 -8.32
C GLY A 83 13.84 16.84 -7.14
N ILE A 84 12.59 17.20 -7.40
CA ILE A 84 11.57 17.40 -6.35
C ILE A 84 11.33 16.11 -5.56
N LYS A 85 11.16 14.98 -6.27
CA LYS A 85 10.95 13.67 -5.66
C LYS A 85 12.14 13.25 -4.80
N GLU A 86 13.36 13.47 -5.28
CA GLU A 86 14.60 13.19 -4.55
C GLU A 86 14.74 14.05 -3.30
N ALA A 87 14.42 15.35 -3.36
CA ALA A 87 14.44 16.20 -2.17
C ALA A 87 13.43 15.76 -1.11
N LEU A 88 12.19 15.45 -1.50
CA LEU A 88 11.16 14.98 -0.58
C LEU A 88 11.53 13.62 0.04
N THR A 89 11.91 12.65 -0.77
CA THR A 89 12.22 11.30 -0.31
C THR A 89 13.51 11.24 0.50
N SER A 90 14.55 12.00 0.13
CA SER A 90 15.80 12.09 0.89
C SER A 90 15.58 12.76 2.25
N THR A 91 14.76 13.81 2.32
CA THR A 91 14.40 14.44 3.60
C THR A 91 13.60 13.49 4.48
N CYS A 92 12.68 12.74 3.90
CA CYS A 92 11.98 11.68 4.62
C CYS A 92 12.95 10.62 5.15
N GLN A 93 13.93 10.21 4.35
CA GLN A 93 14.90 9.20 4.76
C GLN A 93 15.83 9.68 5.89
N GLU A 94 16.34 10.91 5.79
CA GLU A 94 17.26 11.49 6.77
C GLU A 94 16.58 11.76 8.11
N VAL A 95 15.43 12.44 8.10
CA VAL A 95 14.80 12.93 9.34
C VAL A 95 13.86 11.88 9.95
N LEU A 96 13.11 11.15 9.11
CA LEU A 96 12.09 10.21 9.60
C LEU A 96 12.67 8.82 9.82
N GLY A 97 13.68 8.46 9.02
CA GLY A 97 14.19 7.11 8.92
C GLY A 97 13.18 6.14 8.30
N LEU A 98 13.69 4.98 7.89
CA LEU A 98 12.88 3.88 7.39
C LEU A 98 12.27 3.10 8.58
N LYS A 99 11.02 2.66 8.46
CA LYS A 99 10.44 1.75 9.44
C LYS A 99 11.22 0.45 9.42
N ASN A 100 12.02 0.24 10.45
CA ASN A 100 12.68 -1.04 10.68
C ASN A 100 11.60 -2.12 10.83
N HIS A 101 11.70 -3.16 10.02
CA HIS A 101 10.97 -4.38 10.27
C HIS A 101 11.59 -5.00 11.51
N HIS A 102 11.01 -4.71 12.67
CA HIS A 102 11.34 -5.47 13.87
C HIS A 102 10.92 -6.90 13.58
N HIS A 103 11.87 -7.74 13.19
CA HIS A 103 11.73 -9.16 13.40
C HIS A 103 11.60 -9.30 14.90
N LYS A 104 10.36 -9.39 15.38
CA LYS A 104 10.09 -9.70 16.77
C LYS A 104 10.62 -11.11 16.93
N GLY A 105 11.87 -11.19 17.40
CA GLY A 105 12.52 -12.43 17.77
C GLY A 105 11.71 -13.04 18.89
N CYS A 106 10.68 -13.80 18.52
CA CYS A 106 9.89 -14.63 19.43
C CYS A 106 10.76 -15.76 20.02
N ILE A 107 12.05 -15.76 19.75
CA ILE A 107 13.02 -16.79 20.10
C ILE A 107 14.17 -16.07 20.81
N SER A 108 14.38 -16.41 22.07
CA SER A 108 15.49 -15.89 22.87
C SER A 108 16.83 -16.36 22.31
N ILE A 109 17.90 -15.62 22.62
CA ILE A 109 19.28 -16.00 22.26
C ILE A 109 19.58 -17.40 22.82
N GLU A 110 19.15 -17.68 24.05
CA GLU A 110 19.29 -18.98 24.70
C GLU A 110 18.61 -20.12 23.91
N THR A 111 17.41 -19.89 23.36
CA THR A 111 16.76 -20.89 22.50
C THR A 111 17.50 -21.07 21.17
N GLN A 112 18.08 -20.00 20.60
CA GLN A 112 18.89 -20.12 19.39
C GLN A 112 20.15 -20.98 19.63
N ASP A 113 20.81 -20.81 20.77
CA ASP A 113 21.96 -21.62 21.16
C ASP A 113 21.58 -23.10 21.32
N LYS A 114 20.44 -23.39 21.97
CA LYS A 114 19.89 -24.75 22.07
C LYS A 114 19.57 -25.36 20.70
N ILE A 115 19.06 -24.57 19.75
CA ILE A 115 18.82 -25.03 18.37
C ILE A 115 20.13 -25.39 17.67
N LYS A 116 21.17 -24.57 17.86
CA LYS A 116 22.52 -24.82 17.32
C LYS A 116 23.12 -26.08 17.91
N GLU A 117 23.03 -26.26 19.23
CA GLU A 117 23.51 -27.46 19.92
C GLU A 117 22.79 -28.73 19.44
N ARG A 118 21.46 -28.70 19.31
CA ARG A 118 20.68 -29.80 18.72
C ARG A 118 21.14 -30.12 17.30
N LYS A 119 21.49 -29.11 16.50
CA LYS A 119 22.02 -29.31 15.13
C LYS A 119 23.37 -30.02 15.14
N ASN A 120 24.26 -29.66 16.07
CA ASN A 120 25.54 -30.34 16.26
C ASN A 120 25.35 -31.81 16.67
N LYS A 121 24.45 -32.09 17.61
CA LYS A 121 24.08 -33.46 18.01
C LYS A 121 23.48 -34.27 16.86
N LYS A 122 22.72 -33.62 15.97
CA LYS A 122 22.23 -34.26 14.75
C LYS A 122 23.35 -34.62 13.78
N ALA A 123 24.37 -33.77 13.67
CA ALA A 123 25.56 -34.07 12.87
C ALA A 123 26.37 -35.24 13.44
N ALA A 124 26.48 -35.34 14.78
CA ALA A 124 27.13 -36.47 15.44
C ALA A 124 26.47 -37.82 15.10
N ILE A 125 25.13 -37.88 15.00
CA ILE A 125 24.42 -39.09 14.53
C ILE A 125 24.77 -39.45 13.09
N ASN A 126 24.90 -38.45 12.21
CA ASN A 126 25.19 -38.70 10.81
C ASN A 126 26.65 -39.18 10.60
N ASN A 127 27.55 -38.77 11.50
CA ASN A 127 28.98 -39.08 11.43
C ASN A 127 29.40 -40.31 12.26
N SER A 128 28.48 -40.91 13.03
CA SER A 128 28.78 -42.08 13.87
C SER A 128 29.21 -43.29 13.02
N ARG A 129 30.32 -43.94 13.38
CA ARG A 129 30.89 -45.04 12.59
C ARG A 129 30.44 -46.41 13.11
N THR A 130 30.20 -46.52 14.42
CA THR A 130 29.75 -47.76 15.05
C THR A 130 28.29 -47.70 15.50
N ARG A 131 27.65 -48.86 15.66
CA ARG A 131 26.26 -48.95 16.14
C ARG A 131 26.10 -48.41 17.55
N ALA A 132 27.10 -48.60 18.42
CA ALA A 132 27.06 -48.13 19.80
C ALA A 132 27.13 -46.59 19.88
N GLU A 133 28.05 -45.97 19.13
CA GLU A 133 28.15 -44.50 18.99
C GLU A 133 26.85 -43.89 18.46
N LYS A 134 26.22 -44.54 17.48
CA LYS A 134 24.97 -44.07 16.90
C LYS A 134 23.82 -44.06 17.91
N VAL A 135 23.72 -45.10 18.75
CA VAL A 135 22.71 -45.18 19.81
C VAL A 135 22.91 -44.08 20.84
N GLN A 136 24.16 -43.84 21.25
CA GLN A 136 24.50 -42.77 22.20
C GLN A 136 24.19 -41.37 21.63
N ALA A 137 24.66 -41.06 20.43
CA ALA A 137 24.40 -39.78 19.76
C ALA A 137 22.89 -39.55 19.53
N GLN A 138 22.13 -40.62 19.30
CA GLN A 138 20.68 -40.55 19.12
C GLN A 138 19.95 -40.25 20.43
N ALA A 139 20.39 -40.81 21.57
CA ALA A 139 19.88 -40.46 22.88
C ALA A 139 20.13 -38.96 23.21
N GLU A 140 21.34 -38.47 22.94
CA GLU A 140 21.71 -37.07 23.18
C GLU A 140 20.91 -36.08 22.33
N TYR A 141 20.68 -36.41 21.05
CA TYR A 141 19.82 -35.62 20.16
C TYR A 141 18.36 -35.59 20.65
N ILE A 142 17.82 -36.73 21.11
CA ILE A 142 16.45 -36.79 21.63
C ILE A 142 16.29 -35.83 22.82
N GLU A 143 17.27 -35.83 23.73
CA GLU A 143 17.22 -34.95 24.90
C GLU A 143 17.36 -33.47 24.50
N ALA A 144 18.33 -33.14 23.65
CA ALA A 144 18.47 -31.76 23.13
C ALA A 144 17.22 -31.28 22.37
N ASN A 145 16.57 -32.17 21.62
CA ASN A 145 15.33 -31.85 20.92
C ASN A 145 14.16 -31.60 21.88
N LYS A 146 14.09 -32.31 23.02
CA LYS A 146 13.11 -32.00 24.08
C LYS A 146 13.37 -30.63 24.69
N GLN A 147 14.63 -30.31 24.98
CA GLN A 147 15.01 -29.01 25.55
C GLN A 147 14.66 -27.85 24.62
N VAL A 148 14.96 -27.96 23.32
CA VAL A 148 14.56 -26.98 22.30
C VAL A 148 13.04 -26.82 22.24
N LYS A 149 12.28 -27.92 22.25
CA LYS A 149 10.80 -27.85 22.26
C LYS A 149 10.26 -27.15 23.51
N ARG A 150 10.88 -27.37 24.68
CA ARG A 150 10.50 -26.69 25.93
C ARG A 150 10.83 -25.20 25.86
N SER A 151 12.03 -24.83 25.43
CA SER A 151 12.44 -23.42 25.38
C SER A 151 11.63 -22.61 24.37
N ILE A 152 11.32 -23.17 23.18
CA ILE A 152 10.41 -22.52 22.21
C ILE A 152 9.01 -22.29 22.80
N ARG A 153 8.48 -23.25 23.59
CA ARG A 153 7.18 -23.06 24.26
C ARG A 153 7.25 -21.96 25.31
N THR A 154 8.33 -21.90 26.08
CA THR A 154 8.56 -20.86 27.09
C THR A 154 8.66 -19.48 26.44
N ASP A 155 9.49 -19.33 25.40
CA ASP A 155 9.64 -18.05 24.68
C ASP A 155 8.32 -17.59 24.06
N LYS A 156 7.55 -18.52 23.46
CA LYS A 156 6.23 -18.20 22.91
C LYS A 156 5.25 -17.76 24.00
N LYS A 157 5.27 -18.41 25.17
CA LYS A 157 4.42 -18.03 26.31
C LYS A 157 4.79 -16.64 26.81
N LYS A 158 6.08 -16.39 27.04
CA LYS A 158 6.61 -15.08 27.47
C LYS A 158 6.24 -13.97 26.49
N TYR A 159 6.38 -14.23 25.20
CA TYR A 159 5.98 -13.28 24.15
C TYR A 159 4.49 -12.90 24.21
N VAL A 160 3.61 -13.88 24.43
CA VAL A 160 2.16 -13.64 24.56
C VAL A 160 1.85 -12.86 25.85
N GLU A 161 2.51 -13.17 26.96
CA GLU A 161 2.38 -12.46 28.24
C GLU A 161 2.86 -11.00 28.14
N GLU A 162 4.00 -10.74 27.48
CA GLU A 162 4.49 -9.39 27.20
C GLU A 162 3.51 -8.58 26.33
N LEU A 163 2.87 -9.21 25.34
CA LEU A 163 1.82 -8.57 24.54
C LEU A 163 0.56 -8.27 25.36
N ALA A 164 0.15 -9.17 26.26
CA ALA A 164 -1.00 -8.98 27.13
C ALA A 164 -0.78 -7.82 28.12
N THR A 165 0.35 -7.82 28.82
CA THR A 165 0.74 -6.71 29.73
C THR A 165 0.91 -5.37 28.99
N THR A 166 1.41 -5.40 27.75
CA THR A 166 1.46 -4.20 26.90
C THR A 166 0.06 -3.75 26.45
N ALA A 167 -0.93 -4.64 26.36
CA ALA A 167 -2.32 -4.29 26.05
C ALA A 167 -3.09 -3.73 27.26
N GLU A 168 -2.70 -4.10 28.47
CA GLU A 168 -3.31 -3.59 29.71
C GLU A 168 -3.01 -2.10 29.95
N LYS A 169 -1.77 -1.65 29.68
CA LYS A 169 -1.38 -0.22 29.82
C LYS A 169 -2.25 0.76 29.01
N PRO A 170 -2.51 0.56 27.70
CA PRO A 170 -3.39 1.40 26.87
C PRO A 170 -4.84 1.47 27.31
N THR A 171 -5.32 0.48 28.08
CA THR A 171 -6.70 0.47 28.61
C THR A 171 -6.88 1.57 29.65
N ILE A 172 -5.81 1.91 30.37
CA ILE A 172 -5.77 2.98 31.38
C ILE A 172 -5.62 4.36 30.71
N GLU A 173 -4.93 4.44 29.57
CA GLU A 173 -4.60 5.69 28.87
C GLU A 173 -5.61 6.08 27.75
N GLY A 174 -6.66 5.29 27.51
CA GLY A 174 -7.69 5.59 26.50
C GLY A 174 -7.24 5.46 25.04
N ASN A 175 -6.11 4.81 24.75
CA ASN A 175 -5.56 4.68 23.40
C ASN A 175 -6.15 3.46 22.66
N ILE A 176 -7.41 3.59 22.22
CA ILE A 176 -8.20 2.52 21.56
C ILE A 176 -7.50 1.94 20.32
N LYS A 177 -6.73 2.75 19.59
CA LYS A 177 -6.03 2.31 18.37
C LYS A 177 -4.93 1.27 18.68
N GLN A 178 -4.14 1.51 19.72
CA GLN A 178 -3.09 0.56 20.13
C GLN A 178 -3.66 -0.73 20.70
N LEU A 179 -4.79 -0.64 21.42
CA LEU A 179 -5.54 -1.80 21.89
C LEU A 179 -5.96 -2.67 20.71
N TYR A 180 -6.64 -2.09 19.72
CA TYR A 180 -7.08 -2.81 18.51
C TYR A 180 -5.93 -3.47 17.76
N ASP A 181 -4.82 -2.75 17.54
CA ASP A 181 -3.65 -3.29 16.85
C ASP A 181 -2.99 -4.45 17.62
N THR A 182 -3.03 -4.42 18.96
CA THR A 182 -2.48 -5.48 19.82
C THR A 182 -3.38 -6.71 19.87
N THR A 183 -4.71 -6.51 19.99
CA THR A 183 -5.71 -7.59 19.88
C THR A 183 -5.64 -8.27 18.52
N LYS A 184 -5.50 -7.49 17.43
CA LYS A 184 -5.33 -8.02 16.07
C LYS A 184 -4.06 -8.86 15.93
N LYS A 185 -2.96 -8.48 16.59
CA LYS A 185 -1.72 -9.28 16.62
C LYS A 185 -1.89 -10.58 17.40
N LEU A 186 -2.59 -10.55 18.54
CA LEU A 186 -2.87 -11.72 19.37
C LEU A 186 -3.83 -12.72 18.70
N ALA A 187 -4.86 -12.22 18.02
CA ALA A 187 -5.84 -13.03 17.29
C ALA A 187 -5.22 -13.80 16.11
N GLY A 188 -4.01 -13.44 15.68
CA GLY A 188 -3.31 -14.10 14.58
C GLY A 188 -4.00 -13.89 13.23
N LYS A 189 -3.75 -14.80 12.27
CA LYS A 189 -4.43 -14.75 10.97
C LYS A 189 -5.86 -15.23 11.14
N TYR A 190 -6.79 -14.29 11.26
CA TYR A 190 -8.20 -14.55 11.00
C TYR A 190 -8.35 -14.86 9.51
N ASN A 191 -8.53 -16.14 9.18
CA ASN A 191 -9.02 -16.51 7.86
C ASN A 191 -10.47 -16.02 7.82
N LYS A 192 -10.73 -14.95 7.05
CA LYS A 192 -12.11 -14.57 6.76
C LYS A 192 -12.78 -15.82 6.17
N PRO A 193 -13.86 -16.34 6.78
CA PRO A 193 -14.70 -17.26 6.06
C PRO A 193 -15.14 -16.54 4.78
N GLU A 194 -15.16 -17.27 3.66
CA GLU A 194 -15.72 -16.73 2.42
C GLU A 194 -17.12 -16.18 2.73
N ARG A 195 -17.37 -14.93 2.33
CA ARG A 195 -18.67 -14.31 2.58
C ARG A 195 -19.71 -15.16 1.86
N PRO A 196 -20.72 -15.70 2.56
CA PRO A 196 -21.77 -16.44 1.89
C PRO A 196 -22.45 -15.51 0.89
N VAL A 197 -22.47 -15.90 -0.38
CA VAL A 197 -23.27 -15.25 -1.42
C VAL A 197 -24.72 -15.61 -1.16
N LYS A 198 -25.66 -14.68 -1.37
CA LYS A 198 -27.09 -15.00 -1.29
C LYS A 198 -27.60 -15.34 -2.68
N ASP A 199 -28.47 -16.34 -2.79
CA ASP A 199 -29.24 -16.55 -4.02
C ASP A 199 -30.31 -15.44 -4.18
N LYS A 200 -31.01 -15.46 -5.31
CA LYS A 200 -32.14 -14.57 -5.62
C LYS A 200 -33.28 -14.66 -4.60
N GLU A 201 -33.44 -15.78 -3.89
CA GLU A 201 -34.40 -15.93 -2.79
C GLU A 201 -33.85 -15.47 -1.42
N GLY A 202 -32.62 -14.92 -1.38
CA GLY A 202 -31.99 -14.40 -0.17
C GLY A 202 -31.38 -15.46 0.75
N ARG A 203 -31.35 -16.73 0.35
CA ARG A 203 -30.76 -17.85 1.09
C ARG A 203 -29.25 -17.83 0.96
N ARG A 204 -28.56 -18.18 2.04
CA ARG A 204 -27.08 -18.16 2.09
C ARG A 204 -26.51 -19.39 1.40
N ILE A 205 -25.67 -19.17 0.40
CA ILE A 205 -24.90 -20.20 -0.30
C ILE A 205 -23.50 -20.25 0.30
N THR A 206 -23.16 -21.39 0.90
CA THR A 206 -21.85 -21.63 1.51
C THR A 206 -20.93 -22.49 0.63
N GLU A 207 -21.44 -23.09 -0.44
CA GLU A 207 -20.69 -23.97 -1.34
C GLU A 207 -20.12 -23.21 -2.55
N ILE A 208 -18.80 -23.31 -2.77
CA ILE A 208 -18.06 -22.56 -3.80
C ILE A 208 -18.61 -22.79 -5.22
N GLN A 209 -19.01 -24.03 -5.54
CA GLN A 209 -19.51 -24.35 -6.87
C GLN A 209 -20.87 -23.70 -7.14
N GLN A 210 -21.74 -23.69 -6.13
CA GLN A 210 -23.04 -23.01 -6.20
C GLN A 210 -22.88 -21.48 -6.27
N GLN A 211 -21.94 -20.91 -5.51
CA GLN A 211 -21.62 -19.48 -5.61
C GLN A 211 -21.20 -19.10 -7.03
N ARG A 212 -20.36 -19.92 -7.68
CA ARG A 212 -19.94 -19.72 -9.09
C ARG A 212 -21.10 -19.75 -10.07
N ASN A 213 -22.05 -20.67 -9.87
CA ASN A 213 -23.22 -20.81 -10.75
C ASN A 213 -24.27 -19.71 -10.53
N THR A 214 -24.27 -19.05 -9.37
CA THR A 214 -25.20 -17.95 -9.07
C THR A 214 -24.79 -16.63 -9.75
N TRP A 215 -23.49 -16.46 -10.05
CA TRP A 215 -22.97 -15.23 -10.68
C TRP A 215 -23.58 -14.94 -12.06
N PRO A 216 -23.68 -15.91 -12.99
CA PRO A 216 -24.39 -15.71 -14.26
C PRO A 216 -25.84 -15.27 -14.07
N GLU A 217 -26.59 -15.94 -13.21
CA GLU A 217 -28.01 -15.65 -12.95
C GLU A 217 -28.21 -14.23 -12.39
N TYR A 218 -27.34 -13.80 -11.47
CA TYR A 218 -27.42 -12.46 -10.86
C TYR A 218 -27.16 -11.33 -11.86
N PHE A 219 -26.33 -11.55 -12.87
CA PHE A 219 -25.96 -10.53 -13.86
C PHE A 219 -26.81 -10.59 -15.14
N GLU A 220 -27.52 -11.70 -15.38
CA GLU A 220 -28.35 -11.85 -16.57
C GLU A 220 -29.55 -10.90 -16.55
N GLU A 221 -30.20 -10.72 -15.40
CA GLU A 221 -31.40 -9.88 -15.26
C GLU A 221 -31.11 -8.37 -15.38
N PRO A 222 -30.08 -7.80 -14.71
CA PRO A 222 -29.77 -6.37 -14.81
C PRO A 222 -29.13 -5.98 -16.16
N LEU A 223 -28.34 -6.86 -16.77
CA LEU A 223 -27.62 -6.54 -18.01
C LEU A 223 -28.43 -6.83 -19.28
N ASN A 224 -29.46 -7.68 -19.20
CA ASN A 224 -30.32 -8.03 -20.34
C ASN A 224 -31.78 -7.57 -20.17
N SER A 225 -32.08 -6.68 -19.22
CA SER A 225 -33.43 -6.14 -19.08
C SER A 225 -33.85 -5.36 -20.34
N PRO A 226 -35.07 -5.56 -20.84
CA PRO A 226 -35.60 -4.80 -21.97
C PRO A 226 -35.71 -3.32 -21.60
N ALA A 227 -35.50 -2.45 -22.59
CA ALA A 227 -35.59 -1.01 -22.39
C ALA A 227 -36.96 -0.63 -21.78
N PRO A 228 -37.01 0.27 -20.76
CA PRO A 228 -38.24 0.67 -20.13
C PRO A 228 -39.22 1.27 -21.16
N MET A 229 -40.49 0.85 -21.09
CA MET A 229 -41.53 1.26 -22.05
C MET A 229 -41.82 2.76 -22.08
N ASN A 230 -41.55 3.45 -20.97
CA ASN A 230 -41.65 4.90 -20.88
C ASN A 230 -40.23 5.46 -20.71
N PRO A 231 -39.69 6.18 -21.72
CA PRO A 231 -38.46 6.93 -21.51
C PRO A 231 -38.69 7.97 -20.42
N GLN A 232 -37.80 8.01 -19.42
CA GLN A 232 -37.77 9.12 -18.48
C GLN A 232 -37.40 10.39 -19.24
N ASP A 233 -38.18 11.45 -19.04
CA ASP A 233 -37.88 12.78 -19.56
C ASP A 233 -36.71 13.35 -18.73
N ILE A 234 -35.49 13.12 -19.20
CA ILE A 234 -34.27 13.64 -18.58
C ILE A 234 -34.01 14.98 -19.26
N GLU A 235 -34.28 16.05 -18.52
CA GLU A 235 -33.94 17.42 -18.92
C GLU A 235 -32.45 17.48 -19.27
N ALA A 236 -32.13 17.86 -20.51
CA ALA A 236 -30.76 17.83 -21.01
C ALA A 236 -29.89 18.79 -20.17
N ALA A 237 -28.73 18.30 -19.73
CA ALA A 237 -27.74 19.16 -19.09
C ALA A 237 -27.17 20.12 -20.14
N HIS A 238 -27.75 21.32 -20.22
CA HIS A 238 -27.41 22.33 -21.22
C HIS A 238 -26.12 23.10 -20.95
N THR A 239 -25.38 22.72 -19.90
CA THR A 239 -24.21 23.47 -19.46
C THR A 239 -23.01 22.54 -19.40
N ASP A 240 -22.19 22.58 -20.46
CA ASP A 240 -20.78 22.25 -20.30
C ASP A 240 -20.23 23.16 -19.19
N LEU A 241 -19.79 22.54 -18.10
CA LEU A 241 -19.14 23.29 -17.02
C LEU A 241 -17.96 24.02 -17.63
N SER A 242 -17.93 25.36 -17.51
CA SER A 242 -16.81 26.17 -17.98
C SER A 242 -15.55 25.70 -17.25
N ILE A 243 -14.73 24.91 -17.93
CA ILE A 243 -13.43 24.47 -17.43
C ILE A 243 -12.50 25.67 -17.55
N ASP A 244 -11.91 26.08 -16.43
CA ASP A 244 -10.92 27.13 -16.42
C ASP A 244 -9.67 26.69 -17.21
N VAL A 245 -9.30 27.47 -18.23
CA VAL A 245 -8.14 27.25 -19.11
C VAL A 245 -6.96 28.16 -18.72
N ASN A 246 -7.02 28.81 -17.56
CA ASN A 246 -5.92 29.62 -17.05
C ASN A 246 -4.80 28.74 -16.47
N PRO A 247 -3.54 29.23 -16.47
CA PRO A 247 -2.44 28.54 -15.84
C PRO A 247 -2.68 28.36 -14.34
N PRO A 248 -2.20 27.25 -13.74
CA PRO A 248 -2.42 26.95 -12.33
C PRO A 248 -1.84 28.05 -11.43
N THR A 249 -2.62 28.50 -10.46
CA THR A 249 -2.20 29.52 -9.50
C THR A 249 -1.53 28.90 -8.27
N LYS A 250 -0.63 29.66 -7.63
CA LYS A 250 -0.03 29.23 -6.35
C LYS A 250 -1.08 28.97 -5.27
N GLU A 251 -2.16 29.75 -5.26
CA GLU A 251 -3.22 29.61 -4.24
C GLU A 251 -4.00 28.30 -4.40
N GLU A 252 -4.30 27.89 -5.63
CA GLU A 252 -4.94 26.60 -5.90
C GLU A 252 -4.08 25.43 -5.42
N ILE A 253 -2.79 25.45 -5.74
CA ILE A 253 -1.83 24.43 -5.30
C ILE A 253 -1.76 24.40 -3.76
N ARG A 254 -1.68 25.58 -3.14
CA ARG A 254 -1.65 25.72 -1.67
C ARG A 254 -2.88 25.11 -1.02
N MET A 255 -4.07 25.40 -1.55
CA MET A 255 -5.32 24.82 -1.07
C MET A 255 -5.37 23.31 -1.29
N ALA A 256 -4.97 22.82 -2.46
CA ALA A 256 -4.93 21.40 -2.77
C ALA A 256 -4.02 20.64 -1.78
N VAL A 257 -2.80 21.15 -1.53
CA VAL A 257 -1.86 20.57 -0.56
C VAL A 257 -2.46 20.50 0.86
N ARG A 258 -3.15 21.56 1.30
CA ARG A 258 -3.82 21.59 2.62
C ARG A 258 -4.92 20.54 2.73
N GLN A 259 -5.67 20.31 1.66
CA GLN A 259 -6.79 19.36 1.61
C GLN A 259 -6.35 17.89 1.55
N ILE A 260 -5.07 17.60 1.25
CA ILE A 260 -4.56 16.23 1.23
C ILE A 260 -4.77 15.59 2.62
N LYS A 261 -5.37 14.40 2.63
CA LYS A 261 -5.62 13.64 3.87
C LYS A 261 -4.34 12.97 4.36
N ASN A 262 -4.03 13.16 5.65
CA ASN A 262 -2.91 12.51 6.32
C ASN A 262 -3.21 11.01 6.55
N GLY A 263 -2.16 10.21 6.73
CA GLY A 263 -2.26 8.78 7.04
C GLY A 263 -2.63 7.90 5.85
N LYS A 264 -2.64 8.46 4.63
CA LYS A 264 -2.74 7.67 3.40
C LYS A 264 -1.40 6.99 3.10
N ALA A 265 -1.45 5.86 2.40
CA ALA A 265 -0.24 5.22 1.90
C ALA A 265 0.39 6.10 0.83
N ALA A 266 1.72 6.22 0.84
CA ALA A 266 2.45 6.83 -0.26
C ALA A 266 2.25 6.01 -1.54
N GLY A 267 2.20 6.70 -2.68
CA GLY A 267 2.10 6.07 -3.99
C GLY A 267 3.40 5.37 -4.41
N PRO A 268 3.51 4.94 -5.67
CA PRO A 268 4.75 4.39 -6.24
C PRO A 268 5.94 5.36 -6.14
N ASP A 269 5.66 6.66 -6.09
CA ASP A 269 6.62 7.75 -5.89
C ASP A 269 7.19 7.82 -4.46
N ASN A 270 6.62 7.05 -3.52
CA ASN A 270 6.96 7.04 -2.10
C ASN A 270 6.88 8.42 -1.42
N ILE A 271 6.12 9.36 -2.01
CA ILE A 271 5.90 10.69 -1.45
C ILE A 271 4.79 10.60 -0.41
N LEU A 272 5.11 11.01 0.81
CA LEU A 272 4.15 11.02 1.91
C LEU A 272 3.29 12.30 1.85
N ALA A 273 1.97 12.17 1.98
CA ALA A 273 1.05 13.31 2.04
C ALA A 273 1.47 14.34 3.08
N GLU A 274 1.98 13.86 4.21
CA GLU A 274 2.35 14.73 5.30
C GLU A 274 3.73 15.39 5.12
N ALA A 275 4.60 14.85 4.25
CA ALA A 275 5.82 15.53 3.83
C ALA A 275 5.49 16.77 2.98
N LEU A 276 4.48 16.67 2.10
CA LEU A 276 3.99 17.83 1.33
C LEU A 276 3.35 18.90 2.23
N LYS A 277 2.84 18.51 3.40
CA LYS A 277 2.14 19.40 4.33
C LYS A 277 3.02 19.95 5.45
N SER A 278 4.29 19.53 5.55
CA SER A 278 5.19 20.00 6.61
C SER A 278 5.51 21.49 6.45
N ASP A 279 5.81 21.90 5.21
CA ASP A 279 6.00 23.29 4.82
C ASP A 279 5.19 23.56 3.55
N VAL A 280 3.99 24.07 3.73
CA VAL A 280 3.04 24.30 2.65
C VAL A 280 3.55 25.37 1.68
N GLU A 281 4.23 26.41 2.16
CA GLU A 281 4.66 27.52 1.30
C GLU A 281 5.83 27.10 0.40
N VAL A 282 6.80 26.36 0.96
CA VAL A 282 7.93 25.81 0.20
C VAL A 282 7.46 24.76 -0.79
N THR A 283 6.56 23.87 -0.36
CA THR A 283 5.99 22.84 -1.24
C THR A 283 5.14 23.44 -2.36
N THR A 284 4.36 24.48 -2.06
CA THR A 284 3.59 25.22 -3.07
C THR A 284 4.53 25.86 -4.09
N SER A 285 5.63 26.46 -3.63
CA SER A 285 6.60 27.10 -4.51
C SER A 285 7.33 26.10 -5.41
N MET A 286 7.70 24.92 -4.87
CA MET A 286 8.26 23.80 -5.64
C MET A 286 7.30 23.33 -6.73
N LEU A 287 6.08 22.98 -6.35
CA LEU A 287 5.10 22.39 -7.27
C LEU A 287 4.62 23.40 -8.31
N TYR A 288 4.54 24.68 -7.96
CA TYR A 288 4.15 25.73 -8.90
C TYR A 288 5.12 25.82 -10.09
N LEU A 289 6.43 25.74 -9.86
CA LEU A 289 7.42 25.78 -10.96
C LEU A 289 7.22 24.59 -11.92
N LEU A 290 7.01 23.40 -11.37
CA LEU A 290 6.77 22.19 -12.16
C LEU A 290 5.45 22.27 -12.93
N PHE A 291 4.34 22.66 -12.27
CA PHE A 291 3.03 22.71 -12.91
C PHE A 291 2.95 23.81 -13.96
N LYS A 292 3.63 24.94 -13.74
CA LYS A 292 3.76 25.99 -14.73
C LYS A 292 4.46 25.47 -16.00
N LYS A 293 5.57 24.74 -15.84
CA LYS A 293 6.31 24.16 -16.97
C LYS A 293 5.50 23.09 -17.72
N ILE A 294 4.83 22.19 -16.99
CA ILE A 294 3.88 21.22 -17.56
C ILE A 294 2.79 21.91 -18.38
N TRP A 295 2.26 23.03 -17.87
CA TRP A 295 1.24 23.81 -18.54
C TRP A 295 1.77 24.50 -19.80
N GLU A 296 2.98 25.09 -19.76
CA GLU A 296 3.61 25.77 -20.89
C GLU A 296 4.05 24.81 -22.00
N GLU A 297 4.52 23.61 -21.65
CA GLU A 297 4.99 22.59 -22.61
C GLU A 297 3.88 21.66 -23.11
N GLU A 298 2.70 21.68 -22.49
CA GLU A 298 1.56 20.78 -22.75
C GLU A 298 1.93 19.27 -22.67
N GLN A 299 2.94 18.93 -21.87
CA GLN A 299 3.41 17.56 -21.69
C GLN A 299 3.13 17.03 -20.28
N VAL A 300 2.79 15.74 -20.20
CA VAL A 300 2.54 15.04 -18.93
C VAL A 300 3.69 14.09 -18.62
N LEU A 301 4.17 14.14 -17.38
CA LEU A 301 5.20 13.26 -16.84
C LEU A 301 4.86 11.78 -17.07
N MET A 302 5.86 11.01 -17.48
CA MET A 302 5.70 9.58 -17.75
C MET A 302 5.19 8.80 -16.54
N ASP A 303 5.71 9.10 -15.34
CA ASP A 303 5.28 8.49 -14.08
C ASP A 303 3.77 8.70 -13.79
N TRP A 304 3.19 9.78 -14.29
CA TRP A 304 1.78 10.13 -14.06
C TRP A 304 0.84 9.46 -15.07
N LYS A 305 1.38 8.92 -16.16
CA LYS A 305 0.64 8.10 -17.13
C LYS A 305 0.48 6.66 -16.64
N GLU A 306 1.25 6.25 -15.64
CA GLU A 306 1.18 4.91 -15.05
C GLU A 306 0.16 4.89 -13.90
N GLY A 307 -1.08 4.48 -14.23
CA GLY A 307 -2.15 4.32 -13.25
C GLY A 307 -2.14 2.95 -12.59
N ASP A 308 -1.70 2.87 -11.33
CA ASP A 308 -1.85 1.66 -10.52
C ASP A 308 -3.26 1.60 -9.88
N LEU A 309 -4.09 0.67 -10.35
CA LEU A 309 -5.34 0.30 -9.69
C LEU A 309 -5.05 -0.38 -8.35
N SER A 310 -4.92 0.43 -7.30
CA SER A 310 -4.80 -0.06 -5.93
C SER A 310 -6.20 -0.37 -5.35
N LYS A 311 -6.41 -1.65 -5.00
CA LYS A 311 -7.63 -2.15 -4.34
C LYS A 311 -7.66 -1.86 -2.84
#